data_AF-A0A5P6H470-F1
#
_entry.id   AF-A0A5P6H470-F1
#
_cell.length_a   1.000
_cell.length_b   1.000
_cell.length_c   1.000
_cell.angle_alpha   90.00
_cell.angle_beta   90.00
_cell.angle_gamma   90.00
#
_symmetry.space_group_name_H-M   'P 1'
#
loop_
_entity.id
_entity.type
_entity.pdbx_description
1 polymer ?
#
loop_
_entity_poly.entity_id
_entity_poly.type
_entity_poly.pdbx_seq_one_letter_code
_entity_poly.pdbx_strand_id
1 'polypeptide(L)'
;MGKPTFRSFNDVVRELEDVYGHQELWLYSGLNEDCPVETARRRQEWRSPKILKRNGRMVAEQSGQPEFWVLTGDYHLSQSEHSGPPWKACLIDKVFKLYCSLF
;
A
#
# COMPACT_ATOMS: atom_id res chain seq x y z
N MET A 1 -14.65 -17.19 7.08
CA MET A 1 -13.43 -17.33 6.25
C MET A 1 -12.41 -16.34 6.78
N GLY A 2 -11.17 -16.77 7.06
CA GLY A 2 -10.12 -15.88 7.59
C GLY A 2 -9.76 -14.79 6.57
N LYS A 3 -9.38 -13.59 7.05
CA LYS A 3 -8.90 -12.53 6.16
C LYS A 3 -7.60 -12.99 5.47
N PRO A 4 -7.43 -12.79 4.16
CA PRO A 4 -6.19 -13.10 3.47
C PRO A 4 -5.02 -12.34 4.11
N THR A 5 -3.93 -13.04 4.41
CA THR A 5 -2.72 -12.45 4.98
C THR A 5 -1.53 -12.66 4.04
N PHE A 6 -0.68 -11.65 3.94
CA PHE A 6 0.49 -11.64 3.06
C PHE A 6 1.74 -11.38 3.89
N ARG A 7 2.85 -12.01 3.50
CA ARG A 7 4.14 -11.92 4.21
C ARG A 7 5.04 -10.80 3.70
N SER A 8 4.62 -10.08 2.66
CA SER A 8 5.39 -8.96 2.14
C SER A 8 4.49 -7.88 1.54
N PHE A 9 5.03 -6.65 1.51
CA PHE A 9 4.40 -5.52 0.84
C PHE A 9 4.20 -5.78 -0.66
N ASN A 10 5.19 -6.37 -1.33
CA ASN A 10 5.12 -6.65 -2.76
C ASN A 10 4.03 -7.70 -3.07
N ASP A 11 3.86 -8.72 -2.23
CA ASP A 11 2.83 -9.75 -2.44
C ASP A 11 1.42 -9.16 -2.32
N VAL A 12 1.16 -8.32 -1.31
CA VAL A 12 -0.16 -7.69 -1.16
C VAL A 12 -0.44 -6.69 -2.28
N VAL A 13 0.57 -5.94 -2.74
CA VAL A 13 0.42 -5.03 -3.89
C VAL A 13 0.10 -5.83 -5.16
N ARG A 14 0.84 -6.92 -5.42
CA ARG A 14 0.58 -7.79 -6.57
C ARG A 14 -0.80 -8.41 -6.51
N GLU A 15 -1.26 -8.87 -5.35
CA GLU A 15 -2.62 -9.38 -5.20
C GLU A 15 -3.66 -8.31 -5.54
N LEU A 16 -3.51 -7.10 -5.02
CA LEU A 16 -4.43 -6.00 -5.30
C LEU A 16 -4.45 -5.66 -6.80
N GLU A 17 -3.30 -5.64 -7.48
CA GLU A 17 -3.22 -5.30 -8.89
C GLU A 17 -3.65 -6.44 -9.81
N ASP A 18 -3.05 -7.63 -9.65
CA ASP A 18 -3.19 -8.76 -10.57
C ASP A 18 -4.52 -9.52 -10.36
N VAL A 19 -5.00 -9.62 -9.11
CA VAL A 19 -6.21 -10.40 -8.76
C VAL A 19 -7.43 -9.51 -8.63
N TYR A 20 -7.31 -8.38 -7.91
CA TYR A 20 -8.44 -7.48 -7.66
C TYR A 20 -8.53 -6.30 -8.65
N GLY A 21 -7.56 -6.17 -9.56
CA GLY A 21 -7.62 -5.21 -10.67
C GLY A 21 -7.45 -3.75 -10.26
N HIS A 22 -6.80 -3.46 -9.13
CA HIS A 22 -6.46 -2.08 -8.76
C HIS A 22 -5.42 -1.52 -9.71
N GLN A 23 -5.67 -0.35 -10.29
CA GLN A 23 -4.76 0.29 -11.24
C GLN A 23 -3.89 1.39 -10.60
N GLU A 24 -4.35 1.97 -9.50
CA GLU A 24 -3.68 3.07 -8.81
C GLU A 24 -3.78 2.88 -7.30
N LEU A 25 -2.65 2.60 -6.68
CA LEU A 25 -2.52 2.38 -5.24
C LEU A 25 -1.53 3.37 -4.63
N TRP A 26 -1.80 3.75 -3.39
CA TRP A 26 -1.02 4.73 -2.64
C TRP A 26 -0.59 4.14 -1.31
N LEU A 27 0.63 4.44 -0.88
CA LEU A 27 1.13 4.04 0.43
C LEU A 27 1.14 5.24 1.39
N TYR A 28 0.40 5.11 2.48
CA TYR A 28 0.64 5.93 3.68
C TYR A 28 1.63 5.18 4.58
N SER A 29 2.82 5.72 4.76
CA SER A 29 3.91 5.07 5.52
C SER A 29 3.88 5.36 7.04
N GLY A 30 3.09 6.34 7.47
CA GLY A 30 3.13 6.87 8.83
C GLY A 30 4.37 7.72 9.14
N LEU A 31 5.22 7.97 8.13
CA LEU A 31 6.34 8.90 8.22
C LEU A 31 5.87 10.32 7.84
N ASN A 32 6.58 11.34 8.36
CA ASN A 32 6.43 12.70 7.89
C ASN A 32 7.38 12.95 6.70
N GLU A 33 7.26 12.09 5.68
CA GLU A 33 8.06 12.08 4.46
C GLU A 33 7.10 12.01 3.27
N ASP A 34 7.30 12.87 2.28
CA ASP A 34 6.50 12.96 1.05
C ASP A 34 7.29 12.54 -0.19
N CYS A 35 8.59 12.27 -0.06
CA CYS A 35 9.41 11.70 -1.12
C CYS A 35 9.17 10.18 -1.24
N PRO A 36 8.73 9.67 -2.42
CA PRO A 36 8.50 8.25 -2.63
C PRO A 36 9.76 7.39 -2.44
N VAL A 37 10.92 7.87 -2.92
CA VAL A 37 12.19 7.14 -2.84
C VAL A 37 12.67 7.02 -1.40
N GLU A 38 12.64 8.11 -0.63
CA GLU A 38 13.04 8.09 0.77
C GLU A 38 12.04 7.29 1.62
N THR A 39 10.74 7.39 1.31
CA THR A 39 9.72 6.53 1.93
C THR A 39 10.02 5.06 1.67
N ALA A 40 10.33 4.65 0.43
CA ALA A 40 10.65 3.27 0.09
C ALA A 40 11.93 2.76 0.77
N ARG A 41 12.99 3.59 0.82
CA ARG A 41 14.25 3.27 1.52
C ARG A 41 14.05 3.03 3.02
N ARG A 42 13.15 3.80 3.64
CA ARG A 42 12.87 3.75 5.09
C ARG A 42 11.77 2.75 5.43
N ARG A 43 11.62 1.68 4.65
CA ARG A 43 10.58 0.65 4.84
C ARG A 43 10.56 0.05 6.24
N GLN A 44 11.74 -0.17 6.83
CA GLN A 44 11.86 -0.71 8.19
C GLN A 44 11.40 0.29 9.28
N GLU A 45 11.30 1.57 8.94
CA GLU A 45 10.86 2.63 9.86
C GLU A 45 9.37 2.96 9.74
N TRP A 46 8.66 2.36 8.77
CA TRP A 46 7.24 2.60 8.57
C TRP A 46 6.44 2.31 9.84
N ARG A 47 5.46 3.19 10.12
CA ARG A 47 4.65 3.13 11.35
C ARG A 47 3.19 2.93 11.00
N SER A 48 2.71 1.69 11.17
CA SER A 48 1.36 1.28 10.78
C SER A 48 1.04 1.64 9.32
N PRO A 49 1.87 1.20 8.35
CA PRO A 49 1.69 1.54 6.94
C PRO A 49 0.38 0.96 6.38
N LYS A 50 -0.20 1.71 5.45
CA LYS A 50 -1.51 1.41 4.83
C LYS A 50 -1.43 1.57 3.33
N ILE A 51 -2.09 0.68 2.61
CA ILE A 51 -2.33 0.80 1.17
C ILE A 51 -3.73 1.38 0.98
N LEU A 52 -3.79 2.45 0.21
CA LEU A 52 -4.97 3.26 -0.04
C LEU A 52 -5.27 3.27 -1.54
N LYS A 53 -6.56 3.42 -1.87
CA LYS A 53 -6.99 3.90 -3.18
C LYS A 53 -6.74 5.40 -3.29
N ARG A 54 -6.87 5.94 -4.51
CA ARG A 54 -6.80 7.38 -4.76
C ARG A 54 -7.74 8.20 -3.87
N ASN A 55 -8.95 7.71 -3.60
CA ASN A 55 -9.92 8.39 -2.72
C ASN A 55 -9.60 8.29 -1.22
N GLY A 56 -8.45 7.73 -0.85
CA GLY A 56 -8.01 7.58 0.54
C GLY A 56 -8.63 6.38 1.28
N ARG A 57 -9.51 5.60 0.63
CA ARG A 57 -10.03 4.37 1.25
C ARG A 57 -8.94 3.32 1.35
N MET A 58 -8.81 2.74 2.53
CA MET A 58 -7.84 1.70 2.84
C MET A 58 -8.26 0.35 2.23
N VAL A 59 -7.30 -0.34 1.62
CA VAL A 59 -7.48 -1.68 1.00
C VAL A 59 -6.55 -2.72 1.58
N ALA A 60 -5.45 -2.29 2.21
CA ALA A 60 -4.63 -3.16 3.04
C ALA A 60 -3.98 -2.37 4.17
N GLU A 61 -3.67 -3.05 5.26
CA GLU A 61 -2.90 -2.52 6.37
C GLU A 61 -1.92 -3.56 6.90
N GLN A 62 -0.81 -3.09 7.46
CA GLN A 62 0.10 -3.95 8.20
C GLN A 62 -0.48 -4.21 9.60
N SER A 63 -0.57 -5.48 9.99
CA SER A 63 -1.20 -5.91 11.24
C SER A 63 -0.23 -6.70 12.12
N GLY A 64 -0.07 -6.24 13.37
CA GLY A 64 0.69 -6.95 14.39
C GLY A 64 2.20 -6.91 14.16
N GLN A 65 2.73 -7.76 13.28
CA GLN A 65 4.16 -7.83 12.99
C GLN A 65 4.51 -7.09 11.69
N PRO A 66 5.76 -6.62 11.53
CA PRO A 66 6.19 -5.80 10.39
C PRO A 66 6.05 -6.47 9.01
N GLU A 67 5.86 -7.78 8.96
CA GLU A 67 5.78 -8.52 7.70
C GLU A 67 4.36 -8.91 7.33
N PHE A 68 3.39 -8.78 8.25
CA PHE A 68 2.04 -9.24 8.01
C PHE A 68 1.14 -8.12 7.48
N TRP A 69 0.70 -8.28 6.24
CA TRP A 69 -0.29 -7.44 5.60
C TRP A 69 -1.63 -8.14 5.53
N VAL A 70 -2.70 -7.38 5.75
CA VAL A 70 -4.07 -7.88 5.74
C VAL A 70 -4.91 -7.01 4.83
N LEU A 71 -5.68 -7.66 3.94
CA LEU A 71 -6.67 -6.94 3.12
C LEU A 71 -7.82 -6.45 4.00
N THR A 72 -8.26 -5.22 3.75
CA THR A 72 -9.22 -4.51 4.60
C THR A 72 -10.11 -3.61 3.76
N GLY A 73 -11.21 -3.14 4.35
CA GLY A 73 -12.19 -2.30 3.66
C GLY A 73 -12.71 -2.92 2.35
N ASP A 74 -12.90 -2.07 1.35
CA ASP A 74 -13.48 -2.43 0.06
C ASP A 74 -12.40 -2.90 -0.94
N TYR A 75 -11.47 -3.76 -0.53
CA TYR A 75 -10.37 -4.22 -1.37
C TYR A 75 -10.82 -4.99 -2.62
N HIS A 76 -12.01 -5.61 -2.61
CA HIS A 76 -12.58 -6.26 -3.79
C HIS A 76 -13.09 -5.29 -4.87
N LEU A 77 -13.26 -4.01 -4.52
CA LEU A 77 -13.78 -3.01 -5.44
C LEU A 77 -12.61 -2.20 -6.00
N SER A 78 -12.28 -2.37 -7.27
CA SER A 78 -11.20 -1.61 -7.94
C SER A 78 -11.52 -0.12 -8.16
N GLN A 79 -12.70 0.36 -7.73
CA GLN A 79 -13.34 1.60 -8.17
C GLN A 79 -12.41 2.81 -8.39
N SER A 80 -12.55 3.35 -9.60
CA SER A 80 -11.97 4.57 -10.14
C SER A 80 -12.87 5.79 -9.85
N GLU A 81 -12.96 6.21 -8.59
CA GLU A 81 -13.61 7.50 -8.29
C GLU A 81 -12.63 8.65 -8.58
N HIS A 82 -13.06 9.63 -9.37
CA HIS A 82 -12.31 10.87 -9.59
C HIS A 82 -12.17 11.61 -8.26
N SER A 83 -10.99 11.50 -7.65
CA SER A 83 -10.66 12.05 -6.34
C SER A 83 -9.26 12.64 -6.36
N GLY A 84 -8.98 13.56 -5.42
CA GLY A 84 -7.63 14.05 -5.18
C GLY A 84 -6.76 12.95 -4.54
N PRO A 85 -5.43 13.02 -4.69
CA PRO A 85 -4.52 12.04 -4.09
C PRO A 85 -4.64 12.03 -2.55
N PRO A 86 -4.44 10.88 -1.89
CA PRO A 86 -4.51 10.80 -0.44
C PRO A 86 -3.42 11.64 0.23
N TRP A 87 -3.77 12.28 1.36
CA TRP A 87 -2.83 13.10 2.14
C TRP A 87 -1.67 12.27 2.69
N LYS A 88 -0.44 12.78 2.54
CA LYS A 88 0.81 12.13 3.00
C LYS A 88 0.95 10.67 2.53
N ALA A 89 0.49 10.38 1.32
CA ALA A 89 0.69 9.10 0.70
C ALA A 89 1.56 9.22 -0.55
N CYS A 90 2.39 8.21 -0.79
CA CYS A 90 3.20 8.09 -2.00
C CYS A 90 2.51 7.16 -3.00
N LEU A 91 2.54 7.51 -4.28
CA LEU A 91 2.06 6.62 -5.32
C LEU A 91 2.92 5.34 -5.36
N ILE A 92 2.28 4.18 -5.38
CA ILE A 92 2.95 2.88 -5.52
C ILE A 92 3.18 2.60 -7.01
N ASP A 93 4.09 3.36 -7.62
CA ASP A 93 4.46 3.19 -9.02
C ASP A 93 5.60 2.17 -9.20
N LYS A 94 6.06 2.01 -10.45
CA LYS A 94 7.17 1.10 -10.77
C LYS A 94 8.46 1.45 -10.03
N VAL A 95 8.74 2.73 -9.82
CA VAL A 95 9.96 3.21 -9.15
C VAL A 95 9.87 2.87 -7.67
N PHE A 96 8.74 3.16 -7.02
CA PHE A 96 8.49 2.84 -5.63
C PHE A 96 8.66 1.34 -5.35
N LYS A 97 8.03 0.48 -6.17
CA LYS A 97 8.14 -0.98 -6.05
C LYS A 97 9.57 -1.49 -6.21
N LEU A 98 10.33 -0.89 -7.13
CA LEU A 98 11.75 -1.23 -7.32
C LEU A 98 12.54 -0.95 -6.05
N TYR A 99 12.40 0.24 -5.45
CA TYR A 99 13.10 0.59 -4.21
C TYR A 99 12.68 -0.29 -3.03
N CYS A 100 11.39 -0.61 -2.88
CA CYS A 100 10.92 -1.53 -1.84
C CYS A 100 11.40 -2.98 -2.01
N SER A 101 11.94 -3.34 -3.18
CA SER A 101 12.51 -4.66 -3.46
C SER A 101 14.03 -4.70 -3.26
N LEU A 102 14.68 -3.53 -3.21
CA LEU A 102 16.13 -3.40 -3.03
C LEU A 102 16.55 -3.23 -1.56
N PHE A 103 15.65 -2.74 -0.71
CA PHE A 103 15.84 -2.45 0.71
C PHE A 103 14.75 -3.10 1.56
#